data_AF-A0A524L7X6-F1
#
_entry.id   AF-A0A524L7X6-F1
#
_cell.length_a   1.000
_cell.length_b   1.000
_cell.length_c   1.000
_cell.angle_alpha   90.00
_cell.angle_beta   90.00
_cell.angle_gamma   90.00
#
_symmetry.space_group_name_H-M   'P 1'
#
loop_
_entity.id
_entity.type
_entity.pdbx_description
1 polymer ?
#
loop_
_entity_poly.entity_id
_entity_poly.type
_entity_poly.pdbx_seq_one_letter_code
_entity_poly.pdbx_strand_id
1 'polypeptide(L)'
;MSQDIARNVALVTYGNVFLQKQTEFDIDTLVTHNCYRLDFIEPPVERIAGSTKILAKDAPLWFKYLKDQGAKKLKIHYQTLFQSELPDHISTAFVGGGSHWFVEVQFEKDSDLYLSDWVPPEDSEVDMMKTHYIRIEKNTRHLDGPSPSVAESREQLQTVLQQLSKLAGKFEFSKHWVSNFEIPLTTLREFEPKVVDEFLPAGIYSKEAHQLIVAAFGSWVFGGMGSWNDLVFSGDSQDLYTSLSDNLYSTICKAIVSAVNSYP
;
A
#
# COMPACT_ATOMS: atom_id res chain seq x y z
N MET A 1 -8.30 -6.85 1.87
CA MET A 1 -7.10 -6.12 1.40
C MET A 1 -7.51 -5.20 0.25
N SER A 2 -7.06 -3.95 0.23
CA SER A 2 -7.20 -3.09 -0.95
C SER A 2 -6.24 -3.56 -2.04
N GLN A 3 -6.78 -3.82 -3.23
CA GLN A 3 -6.00 -4.32 -4.38
C GLN A 3 -4.98 -3.29 -4.87
N ASP A 4 -5.30 -2.00 -4.74
CA ASP A 4 -4.43 -0.91 -5.19
C ASP A 4 -3.17 -0.82 -4.32
N ILE A 5 -3.28 -1.10 -3.02
CA ILE A 5 -2.13 -1.17 -2.12
C ILE A 5 -1.22 -2.34 -2.52
N ALA A 6 -1.79 -3.53 -2.75
CA ALA A 6 -1.00 -4.68 -3.17
C ALA A 6 -0.27 -4.43 -4.50
N ARG A 7 -0.93 -3.75 -5.44
CA ARG A 7 -0.32 -3.30 -6.71
C ARG A 7 0.87 -2.37 -6.47
N ASN A 8 0.71 -1.36 -5.61
CA ASN A 8 1.80 -0.44 -5.26
C ASN A 8 2.98 -1.16 -4.61
N VAL A 9 2.68 -2.11 -3.71
CA VAL A 9 3.72 -2.96 -3.09
C VAL A 9 4.50 -3.71 -4.17
N ALA A 10 3.82 -4.47 -5.04
CA ALA A 10 4.49 -5.23 -6.09
C ALA A 10 5.28 -4.31 -7.04
N LEU A 11 4.71 -3.17 -7.44
CA LEU A 11 5.36 -2.21 -8.32
C LEU A 11 6.68 -1.68 -7.73
N VAL A 12 6.68 -1.33 -6.44
CA VAL A 12 7.87 -0.80 -5.75
C VAL A 12 8.92 -1.89 -5.51
N THR A 13 8.50 -3.06 -5.02
CA THR A 13 9.42 -4.12 -4.59
C THR A 13 10.13 -4.74 -5.79
N TYR A 14 9.39 -5.09 -6.84
CA TYR A 14 9.96 -5.64 -8.08
C TYR A 14 10.66 -4.57 -8.91
N GLY A 15 10.18 -3.33 -8.89
CA GLY A 15 10.86 -2.21 -9.56
C GLY A 15 12.26 -1.97 -8.99
N ASN A 16 12.41 -2.03 -7.66
CA ASN A 16 13.73 -1.96 -7.03
C ASN A 16 14.68 -3.07 -7.49
N VAL A 17 14.18 -4.31 -7.63
CA VAL A 17 14.99 -5.43 -8.15
C VAL A 17 15.39 -5.19 -9.59
N PHE A 18 14.47 -4.71 -10.43
CA PHE A 18 14.74 -4.41 -11.84
C PHE A 18 15.82 -3.32 -12.00
N LEU A 19 15.71 -2.24 -11.22
CA LEU A 19 16.67 -1.13 -11.24
C LEU A 19 18.11 -1.62 -10.93
N GLN A 20 18.26 -2.56 -9.99
CA GLN A 20 19.56 -3.06 -9.53
C GLN A 20 20.13 -4.22 -10.37
N LYS A 21 19.32 -5.25 -10.67
CA LYS A 21 19.80 -6.52 -11.22
C LYS A 21 19.33 -6.82 -12.64
N GLN A 22 18.43 -6.00 -13.20
CA GLN A 22 17.92 -6.16 -14.57
C GLN A 22 17.35 -7.56 -14.84
N THR A 23 16.58 -8.07 -13.89
CA THR A 23 15.92 -9.38 -13.99
C THR A 23 14.53 -9.22 -14.60
N GLU A 24 14.20 -10.05 -15.57
CA GLU A 24 12.83 -10.14 -16.12
C GLU A 24 11.95 -10.90 -15.12
N PHE A 25 10.87 -10.25 -14.70
CA PHE A 25 9.81 -10.85 -13.90
C PHE A 25 8.52 -10.76 -14.68
N ASP A 26 7.63 -11.74 -14.53
CA ASP A 26 6.24 -11.59 -14.96
C ASP A 26 5.49 -10.71 -13.96
N ILE A 27 5.87 -9.43 -13.93
CA ILE A 27 5.28 -8.45 -13.04
C ILE A 27 3.85 -8.12 -13.44
N ASP A 28 3.52 -8.21 -14.73
CA ASP A 28 2.18 -7.90 -15.22
C ASP A 28 1.14 -8.78 -14.52
N THR A 29 1.39 -10.08 -14.38
CA THR A 29 0.50 -10.97 -13.60
C THR A 29 0.29 -10.51 -12.15
N LEU A 30 1.27 -9.84 -11.53
CA LEU A 30 1.20 -9.34 -10.15
C LEU A 30 0.55 -7.93 -10.05
N VAL A 31 0.82 -7.04 -11.00
CA VAL A 31 0.33 -5.64 -10.95
C VAL A 31 -0.97 -5.41 -11.72
N THR A 32 -1.31 -6.27 -12.69
CA THR A 32 -2.56 -6.19 -13.46
C THR A 32 -3.65 -7.12 -12.95
N HIS A 33 -3.46 -7.77 -11.80
CA HIS A 33 -4.53 -8.58 -11.20
C HIS A 33 -5.76 -7.69 -10.95
N ASN A 34 -6.87 -7.99 -11.63
CA ASN A 34 -8.12 -7.19 -11.65
C ASN A 34 -8.01 -5.74 -12.15
N CYS A 35 -6.93 -5.37 -12.86
CA CYS A 35 -6.82 -4.12 -13.61
C CYS A 35 -6.78 -4.44 -15.11
N TYR A 36 -7.48 -3.66 -15.93
CA TYR A 36 -7.49 -3.88 -17.37
C TYR A 36 -6.10 -3.64 -17.98
N ARG A 37 -5.50 -2.46 -17.70
CA ARG A 37 -4.10 -2.07 -18.04
C ARG A 37 -3.63 -0.89 -17.17
N LEU A 38 -2.31 -0.69 -17.15
CA LEU A 38 -1.63 0.38 -16.41
C LEU A 38 -0.96 1.37 -17.36
N ASP A 39 -1.23 2.66 -17.20
CA ASP A 39 -0.43 3.71 -17.86
C ASP A 39 0.28 4.58 -16.81
N PHE A 40 1.50 5.00 -17.12
CA PHE A 40 2.25 5.99 -16.35
C PHE A 40 2.27 7.29 -17.15
N ILE A 41 1.85 8.39 -16.54
CA ILE A 41 1.54 9.63 -17.25
C ILE A 41 2.15 10.88 -16.60
N GLU A 42 2.42 11.90 -17.41
CA GLU A 42 2.59 13.27 -16.91
C GLU A 42 1.23 13.97 -16.84
N PRO A 43 1.00 14.84 -15.84
CA PRO A 43 -0.20 15.65 -15.76
C PRO A 43 -0.33 16.56 -16.98
N PRO A 44 -1.56 16.87 -17.42
CA PRO A 44 -1.79 17.86 -18.46
C PRO A 44 -1.24 19.23 -18.02
N VAL A 45 -0.58 19.94 -18.91
CA VAL A 45 -0.02 21.26 -18.63
C VAL A 45 -1.16 22.29 -18.64
N GLU A 46 -1.54 22.83 -17.48
CA GLU A 46 -2.72 23.71 -17.28
C GLU A 46 -2.83 24.93 -18.23
N ARG A 47 -1.77 25.29 -18.96
CA ARG A 47 -1.72 26.49 -19.84
C ARG A 47 -1.63 26.22 -21.33
N ILE A 48 -1.58 24.95 -21.73
CA ILE A 48 -1.57 24.55 -23.14
C ILE A 48 -2.62 23.46 -23.26
N ALA A 49 -3.56 23.57 -24.20
CA ALA A 49 -4.41 22.44 -24.57
C ALA A 49 -3.47 21.29 -24.99
N GLY A 50 -3.23 20.38 -24.05
CA GLY A 50 -2.12 19.44 -24.12
C GLY A 50 -2.62 18.10 -23.64
N SER A 51 -2.63 17.15 -24.56
CA SER A 51 -2.90 15.73 -24.28
C SER A 51 -1.99 15.24 -23.16
N THR A 52 -2.57 14.52 -22.20
CA THR A 52 -1.82 13.72 -21.21
C THR A 52 -0.71 12.93 -21.91
N LYS A 53 0.54 13.09 -21.48
CA LYS A 53 1.67 12.39 -22.07
C LYS A 53 1.87 11.04 -21.38
N ILE A 54 1.73 9.97 -22.14
CA ILE A 54 2.03 8.61 -21.68
C ILE A 54 3.56 8.43 -21.65
N LEU A 55 4.12 8.20 -20.46
CA LEU A 55 5.52 7.85 -20.23
C LEU A 55 5.78 6.36 -20.47
N ALA A 56 4.86 5.51 -20.03
CA ALA A 56 4.90 4.06 -20.21
C ALA A 56 3.49 3.46 -20.19
N LYS A 57 3.30 2.32 -20.87
CA LYS A 57 1.99 1.65 -21.07
C LYS A 57 1.81 0.36 -20.26
N ASP A 58 2.81 0.06 -19.43
CA ASP A 58 2.88 -1.09 -18.53
C ASP A 58 4.05 -0.89 -17.55
N ALA A 59 4.13 -1.76 -16.53
CA ALA A 59 5.18 -1.69 -15.52
C ALA A 59 6.59 -1.99 -16.07
N PRO A 60 6.81 -3.01 -16.93
CA PRO A 60 8.11 -3.26 -17.53
C PRO A 60 8.68 -2.06 -18.31
N LEU A 61 7.87 -1.40 -19.14
CA LEU A 61 8.25 -0.21 -19.88
C LEU A 61 8.54 0.96 -18.94
N TRP A 62 7.78 1.10 -17.85
CA TRP A 62 8.03 2.12 -16.85
C TRP A 62 9.36 1.90 -16.14
N PHE A 63 9.66 0.66 -15.72
CA PHE A 63 10.95 0.36 -15.10
C PHE A 63 12.14 0.62 -16.03
N LYS A 64 12.00 0.30 -17.31
CA LYS A 64 13.00 0.65 -18.33
C LYS A 64 13.16 2.16 -18.43
N TYR A 65 12.05 2.89 -18.54
CA TYR A 65 12.06 4.35 -18.55
C TYR A 65 12.78 4.93 -17.33
N LEU A 66 12.45 4.47 -16.12
CA LEU A 66 13.08 4.94 -14.88
C LEU A 66 14.58 4.64 -14.84
N LYS A 67 14.98 3.45 -15.27
CA LYS A 67 16.39 3.06 -15.34
C LYS A 67 17.17 3.95 -16.31
N ASP A 68 16.60 4.24 -17.48
CA ASP A 68 17.19 5.13 -18.48
C ASP A 68 17.29 6.58 -17.98
N GLN A 69 16.40 7.00 -17.06
CA GLN A 69 16.49 8.29 -16.36
C GLN A 69 17.48 8.28 -15.18
N GLY A 70 18.07 7.12 -14.83
CA GLY A 70 19.04 7.00 -13.74
C GLY A 70 18.41 6.87 -12.35
N ALA A 71 17.16 6.40 -12.25
CA ALA A 71 16.51 6.11 -10.98
C ALA A 71 17.33 5.08 -10.16
N LYS A 72 17.42 5.32 -8.85
CA LYS A 72 18.22 4.52 -7.91
C LYS A 72 17.37 3.60 -7.06
N LYS A 73 16.22 4.09 -6.61
CA LYS A 73 15.36 3.39 -5.67
C LYS A 73 13.91 3.84 -5.81
N LEU A 74 12.99 2.94 -5.54
CA LEU A 74 11.57 3.20 -5.34
C LEU A 74 11.24 3.08 -3.86
N LYS A 75 10.42 4.00 -3.36
CA LYS A 75 9.81 3.92 -2.03
C LYS A 75 8.30 4.07 -2.13
N ILE A 76 7.59 3.46 -1.19
CA ILE A 76 6.16 3.66 -1.03
C ILE A 76 5.90 4.58 0.17
N HIS A 77 4.92 5.47 0.03
CA HIS A 77 4.45 6.36 1.08
C HIS A 77 2.94 6.29 1.17
N TYR A 78 2.41 6.57 2.36
CA TYR A 78 0.97 6.78 2.54
C TYR A 78 0.73 8.10 3.29
N GLN A 79 -0.38 8.74 2.99
CA GLN A 79 -0.84 9.94 3.68
C GLN A 79 -2.30 9.78 4.09
N THR A 80 -2.57 10.00 5.38
CA THR A 80 -3.93 10.01 5.91
C THR A 80 -4.68 11.27 5.49
N LEU A 81 -5.95 11.13 5.14
CA LEU A 81 -6.79 12.26 4.75
C LEU A 81 -7.37 12.94 6.00
N PHE A 82 -6.59 13.84 6.61
CA PHE A 82 -7.01 14.58 7.82
C PHE A 82 -8.28 15.46 7.65
N GLN A 83 -8.77 15.65 6.42
CA GLN A 83 -9.95 16.49 6.11
C GLN A 83 -11.20 15.68 5.71
N SER A 84 -11.15 14.36 5.82
CA SER A 84 -12.31 13.51 5.60
C SER A 84 -13.27 13.55 6.80
N GLU A 85 -14.58 13.70 6.56
CA GLU A 85 -15.61 13.56 7.62
C GLU A 85 -15.64 12.12 8.20
N LEU A 86 -15.08 11.15 7.47
CA LEU A 86 -15.00 9.75 7.87
C LEU A 86 -13.55 9.32 8.14
N PRO A 87 -13.27 8.54 9.20
CA PRO A 87 -11.98 7.90 9.39
C PRO A 87 -11.54 7.08 8.18
N ASP A 88 -10.24 7.06 7.88
CA ASP A 88 -9.68 6.35 6.71
C ASP A 88 -10.08 4.86 6.66
N HIS A 89 -10.12 4.20 7.82
CA HIS A 89 -10.49 2.79 7.91
C HIS A 89 -11.95 2.53 7.46
N ILE A 90 -12.84 3.49 7.69
CA ILE A 90 -14.23 3.46 7.25
C ILE A 90 -14.31 3.82 5.77
N SER A 91 -13.60 4.88 5.34
CA SER A 91 -13.71 5.37 3.97
C SER A 91 -13.18 4.39 2.93
N THR A 92 -12.31 3.43 3.31
CA THR A 92 -11.86 2.33 2.42
C THR A 92 -12.99 1.49 1.79
N ALA A 93 -14.21 1.58 2.31
CA ALA A 93 -15.40 0.95 1.73
C ALA A 93 -15.88 1.63 0.43
N PHE A 94 -15.43 2.85 0.15
CA PHE A 94 -15.87 3.68 -0.97
C PHE A 94 -14.75 3.87 -2.00
N VAL A 95 -15.12 4.07 -3.27
CA VAL A 95 -14.18 4.39 -4.35
C VAL A 95 -13.45 5.69 -4.00
N GLY A 96 -12.11 5.67 -4.02
CA GLY A 96 -11.26 6.80 -3.67
C GLY A 96 -11.15 7.09 -2.17
N GLY A 97 -11.69 6.22 -1.30
CA GLY A 97 -11.54 6.34 0.15
C GLY A 97 -10.36 5.55 0.72
N GLY A 98 -10.00 5.86 1.97
CA GLY A 98 -8.76 5.44 2.60
C GLY A 98 -7.63 6.45 2.46
N SER A 99 -6.44 6.08 2.92
CA SER A 99 -5.24 6.89 2.74
C SER A 99 -4.80 6.95 1.28
N HIS A 100 -4.19 8.07 0.89
CA HIS A 100 -3.52 8.19 -0.41
C HIS A 100 -2.16 7.49 -0.40
N TRP A 101 -1.87 6.75 -1.46
CA TRP A 101 -0.62 6.02 -1.64
C TRP A 101 0.21 6.60 -2.79
N PHE A 102 1.48 6.87 -2.48
CA PHE A 102 2.44 7.44 -3.42
C PHE A 102 3.60 6.49 -3.65
N VAL A 103 4.10 6.49 -4.88
CA VAL A 103 5.38 5.89 -5.23
C VAL A 103 6.39 7.02 -5.45
N GLU A 104 7.42 7.06 -4.60
CA GLU A 104 8.57 7.95 -4.76
C GLU A 104 9.62 7.24 -5.60
N VAL A 105 10.02 7.88 -6.69
CA VAL A 105 11.17 7.49 -7.49
C VAL A 105 12.35 8.35 -7.07
N GLN A 106 13.34 7.75 -6.40
CA GLN A 106 14.54 8.44 -5.94
C GLN A 106 15.64 8.39 -7.00
N PHE A 107 16.14 9.56 -7.36
CA PHE A 107 17.38 9.77 -8.11
C PHE A 107 18.51 10.18 -7.15
N GLU A 108 19.68 10.49 -7.70
CA GLU A 108 20.88 10.84 -6.91
C GLU A 108 20.66 12.04 -5.96
N LYS A 109 19.88 13.04 -6.37
CA LYS A 109 19.73 14.31 -5.64
C LYS A 109 18.29 14.70 -5.32
N ASP A 110 17.35 14.10 -6.03
CA ASP A 110 15.95 14.50 -6.02
C ASP A 110 15.04 13.29 -6.24
N SER A 111 13.74 13.53 -6.22
CA SER A 111 12.72 12.51 -6.43
C SER A 111 11.57 13.00 -7.30
N ASP A 112 10.91 12.05 -7.93
CA ASP A 112 9.62 12.23 -8.57
C ASP A 112 8.56 11.48 -7.74
N LEU A 113 7.36 12.05 -7.62
CA LEU A 113 6.24 11.43 -6.90
C LEU A 113 5.14 11.03 -7.86
N TYR A 114 4.69 9.78 -7.75
CA TYR A 114 3.58 9.22 -8.53
C TYR A 114 2.41 8.89 -7.62
N LEU A 115 1.20 9.30 -8.01
CA LEU A 115 -0.05 8.92 -7.37
C LEU A 115 -0.69 7.75 -8.13
N SER A 116 -1.12 6.73 -7.40
CA SER A 116 -1.50 5.41 -7.94
C SER A 116 -2.95 5.26 -8.43
N ASP A 117 -3.84 6.14 -7.99
CA ASP A 117 -5.28 6.09 -8.33
C ASP A 117 -5.79 7.46 -8.79
N TRP A 118 -5.15 8.01 -9.83
CA TRP A 118 -5.67 9.23 -10.45
C TRP A 118 -6.87 8.92 -11.34
N VAL A 119 -8.00 9.54 -11.03
CA VAL A 119 -9.21 9.48 -11.85
C VAL A 119 -9.19 10.64 -12.84
N PRO A 120 -9.19 10.37 -14.16
CA PRO A 120 -9.28 11.42 -15.17
C PRO A 120 -10.62 12.17 -15.06
N PRO A 121 -10.67 13.50 -15.34
CA PRO A 121 -11.92 14.20 -15.55
C PRO A 121 -12.75 13.55 -16.68
N GLU A 122 -14.08 13.66 -16.63
CA GLU A 122 -14.99 13.05 -17.62
C GLU A 122 -14.66 13.44 -19.08
N ASP A 123 -14.14 14.65 -19.30
CA ASP A 123 -13.77 15.18 -20.62
C ASP A 123 -12.33 14.82 -21.04
N SER A 124 -11.67 13.90 -20.34
CA SER A 124 -10.29 13.50 -20.65
C SER A 124 -10.22 12.55 -21.85
N GLU A 125 -9.20 12.72 -22.70
CA GLU A 125 -8.86 11.75 -23.76
C GLU A 125 -8.22 10.46 -23.23
N VAL A 126 -8.00 10.37 -21.92
CA VAL A 126 -7.36 9.23 -21.25
C VAL A 126 -8.39 8.11 -21.03
N ASP A 127 -7.97 6.87 -21.32
CA ASP A 127 -8.83 5.69 -21.17
C ASP A 127 -9.18 5.43 -19.70
N MET A 128 -10.44 5.71 -19.33
CA MET A 128 -10.97 5.53 -17.97
C MET A 128 -11.02 4.07 -17.52
N MET A 129 -10.86 3.10 -18.43
CA MET A 129 -10.82 1.67 -18.09
C MET A 129 -9.45 1.23 -17.56
N LYS A 130 -8.43 2.09 -17.68
CA LYS A 130 -7.08 1.81 -17.19
C LYS A 130 -6.85 2.47 -15.83
N THR A 131 -5.96 1.86 -15.06
CA THR A 131 -5.38 2.51 -13.88
C THR A 131 -4.23 3.41 -14.32
N HIS A 132 -4.22 4.65 -13.82
CA HIS A 132 -3.22 5.66 -14.20
C HIS A 132 -2.36 6.05 -13.01
N TYR A 133 -1.04 5.91 -13.19
CA TYR A 133 -0.04 6.46 -12.30
C TYR A 133 0.41 7.83 -12.80
N ILE A 134 -0.04 8.89 -12.14
CA ILE A 134 0.28 10.28 -12.54
C ILE A 134 1.47 10.80 -11.75
N ARG A 135 2.46 11.38 -12.45
CA ARG A 135 3.58 12.07 -11.78
C ARG A 135 3.13 13.45 -11.29
N ILE A 136 2.82 13.56 -10.00
CA ILE A 136 2.31 14.79 -9.38
C ILE A 136 3.41 15.81 -9.03
N GLU A 137 4.63 15.33 -8.74
CA GLU A 137 5.77 16.18 -8.44
C GLU A 137 7.02 15.69 -9.15
N LYS A 138 7.90 16.63 -9.51
CA LYS A 138 9.17 16.37 -10.19
C LYS A 138 10.31 17.12 -9.51
N ASN A 139 11.47 16.47 -9.40
CA ASN A 139 12.69 17.03 -8.81
C ASN A 139 12.46 17.57 -7.39
N THR A 140 11.62 16.90 -6.60
CA THR A 140 11.36 17.25 -5.21
C THR A 140 12.48 16.72 -4.31
N ARG A 141 12.54 17.19 -3.06
CA ARG A 141 13.48 16.61 -2.08
C ARG A 141 13.04 15.20 -1.73
N HIS A 142 14.01 14.34 -1.43
CA HIS A 142 13.73 12.99 -0.94
C HIS A 142 12.82 13.05 0.28
N LEU A 143 11.81 12.19 0.28
CA LEU A 143 10.89 12.03 1.41
C LEU A 143 11.53 11.12 2.46
N ASP A 144 12.60 11.59 3.10
CA ASP A 144 13.31 10.85 4.15
C ASP A 144 12.69 11.06 5.55
N GLY A 145 11.37 11.15 5.61
CA GLY A 145 10.64 11.25 6.88
C GLY A 145 10.89 10.02 7.77
N PRO A 146 10.75 10.16 9.10
CA PRO A 146 10.93 9.05 10.02
C PRO A 146 9.85 7.98 9.77
N SER A 147 10.21 6.97 8.99
CA SER A 147 9.43 5.74 8.86
C SER A 147 9.86 4.79 9.98
N PRO A 148 8.91 4.12 10.67
CA PRO A 148 9.28 3.13 11.67
C PRO A 148 10.07 2.00 11.00
N SER A 149 11.02 1.44 11.74
CA SER A 149 11.71 0.23 11.33
C SER A 149 10.76 -0.95 11.23
N VAL A 150 11.20 -2.01 10.55
CA VAL A 150 10.48 -3.30 10.51
C VAL A 150 10.25 -3.83 11.93
N ALA A 151 11.23 -3.70 12.83
CA ALA A 151 11.12 -4.16 14.21
C ALA A 151 10.04 -3.39 15.00
N GLU A 152 10.07 -2.06 14.95
CA GLU A 152 9.08 -1.21 15.62
C GLU A 152 7.67 -1.45 15.06
N SER A 153 7.54 -1.59 13.74
CA SER A 153 6.25 -1.85 13.10
C SER A 153 5.67 -3.21 13.48
N ARG A 154 6.53 -4.24 13.63
CA ARG A 154 6.12 -5.58 14.11
C ARG A 154 5.60 -5.53 15.53
N GLU A 155 6.28 -4.80 16.42
CA GLU A 155 5.85 -4.65 17.80
C GLU A 155 4.50 -3.93 17.88
N GLN A 156 4.37 -2.80 17.17
CA GLN A 156 3.11 -2.04 17.11
C GLN A 156 1.95 -2.89 16.58
N LEU A 157 2.17 -3.64 15.48
CA LEU A 157 1.15 -4.51 14.90
C LEU A 157 0.78 -5.65 15.87
N GLN A 158 1.77 -6.26 16.52
CA GLN A 158 1.51 -7.29 17.52
C GLN A 158 0.65 -6.76 18.67
N THR A 159 0.96 -5.58 19.21
CA THR A 159 0.22 -4.99 20.33
C THR A 159 -1.23 -4.73 19.96
N VAL A 160 -1.50 -4.09 18.81
CA VAL A 160 -2.88 -3.75 18.43
C VAL A 160 -3.72 -5.00 18.12
N LEU A 161 -3.12 -6.02 17.48
CA LEU A 161 -3.81 -7.29 17.20
C LEU A 161 -4.16 -8.05 18.48
N GLN A 162 -3.28 -8.05 19.49
CA GLN A 162 -3.57 -8.66 20.80
C GLN A 162 -4.72 -7.96 21.51
N GLN A 163 -4.77 -6.63 21.45
CA GLN A 163 -5.85 -5.84 22.05
C GLN A 163 -7.19 -6.09 21.33
N LEU A 164 -7.18 -6.15 20.00
CA LEU A 164 -8.36 -6.43 19.19
C LEU A 164 -8.88 -7.86 19.35
N SER A 165 -8.00 -8.87 19.37
CA SER A 165 -8.37 -10.25 19.69
C SER A 165 -9.08 -10.33 21.06
N LYS A 166 -8.51 -9.67 22.08
CA LYS A 166 -9.12 -9.62 23.41
C LYS A 166 -10.47 -8.90 23.40
N LEU A 167 -10.63 -7.81 22.66
CA LEU A 167 -11.90 -7.09 22.54
C LEU A 167 -12.96 -7.96 21.84
N ALA A 168 -12.63 -8.52 20.68
CA ALA A 168 -13.51 -9.37 19.89
C ALA A 168 -13.97 -10.61 20.66
N GLY A 169 -13.08 -11.20 21.46
CA GLY A 169 -13.38 -12.38 22.28
C GLY A 169 -14.30 -12.13 23.48
N LYS A 170 -14.56 -10.86 23.87
CA LYS A 170 -15.45 -10.55 25.00
C LYS A 170 -16.93 -10.74 24.70
N PHE A 171 -17.33 -10.65 23.42
CA PHE A 171 -18.73 -10.65 23.03
C PHE A 171 -19.00 -11.76 22.00
N GLU A 172 -20.09 -12.51 22.19
CA GLU A 172 -20.40 -13.65 21.30
C GLU A 172 -20.63 -13.23 19.85
N PHE A 173 -21.23 -12.06 19.61
CA PHE A 173 -21.47 -11.56 18.24
C PHE A 173 -20.17 -11.20 17.49
N SER A 174 -19.08 -10.87 18.18
CA SER A 174 -17.79 -10.49 17.57
C SER A 174 -16.72 -11.59 17.63
N LYS A 175 -16.98 -12.68 18.35
CA LYS A 175 -15.99 -13.72 18.66
C LYS A 175 -15.37 -14.39 17.44
N HIS A 176 -16.10 -14.46 16.33
CA HIS A 176 -15.61 -15.03 15.08
C HIS A 176 -14.43 -14.24 14.48
N TRP A 177 -14.33 -12.93 14.78
CA TRP A 177 -13.21 -12.07 14.37
C TRP A 177 -11.90 -12.33 15.09
N VAL A 178 -11.91 -13.07 16.21
CA VAL A 178 -10.68 -13.40 16.96
C VAL A 178 -9.64 -14.05 16.04
N SER A 179 -10.09 -14.95 15.16
CA SER A 179 -9.22 -15.63 14.20
C SER A 179 -8.54 -14.67 13.21
N ASN A 180 -9.22 -13.60 12.79
CA ASN A 180 -8.66 -12.56 11.92
C ASN A 180 -7.50 -11.80 12.58
N PHE A 181 -7.42 -11.79 13.91
CA PHE A 181 -6.33 -11.14 14.64
C PHE A 181 -5.26 -12.13 15.11
N GLU A 182 -5.65 -13.36 15.47
CA GLU A 182 -4.71 -14.40 15.91
C GLU A 182 -3.87 -14.97 14.76
N ILE A 183 -4.44 -15.15 13.57
CA ILE A 183 -3.69 -15.68 12.41
C ILE A 183 -2.52 -14.75 12.03
N PRO A 184 -2.71 -13.42 11.89
CA PRO A 184 -1.60 -12.49 11.68
C PRO A 184 -0.59 -12.46 12.84
N LEU A 185 -1.03 -12.63 14.10
CA LEU A 185 -0.11 -12.75 15.24
C LEU A 185 0.81 -13.97 15.12
N THR A 186 0.26 -15.11 14.71
CA THR A 186 1.03 -16.32 14.43
C THR A 186 1.94 -16.10 13.23
N THR A 187 1.46 -15.44 12.18
CA THR A 187 2.25 -15.10 10.98
C THR A 187 3.49 -14.27 11.33
N LEU A 188 3.37 -13.28 12.21
CA LEU A 188 4.50 -12.48 12.69
C LEU A 188 5.62 -13.32 13.33
N ARG A 189 5.32 -14.51 13.83
CA ARG A 189 6.28 -15.35 14.58
C ARG A 189 6.78 -16.53 13.76
N GLU A 190 5.86 -17.21 13.10
CA GLU A 190 6.06 -18.57 12.59
C GLU A 190 6.13 -18.63 11.06
N PHE A 191 5.71 -17.59 10.34
CA PHE A 191 5.70 -17.65 8.88
C PHE A 191 7.13 -17.73 8.32
N GLU A 192 7.32 -18.69 7.40
CA GLU A 192 8.54 -18.87 6.63
C GLU A 192 8.27 -18.46 5.18
N PRO A 193 8.99 -17.45 4.65
CA PRO A 193 8.81 -17.00 3.28
C PRO A 193 9.13 -18.12 2.28
N LYS A 194 8.24 -18.29 1.29
CA LYS A 194 8.50 -19.20 0.18
C LYS A 194 9.46 -18.57 -0.84
N VAL A 195 10.01 -19.40 -1.71
CA VAL A 195 10.89 -18.97 -2.82
C VAL A 195 10.15 -18.09 -3.84
N VAL A 196 8.82 -18.17 -3.88
CA VAL A 196 7.97 -17.25 -4.65
C VAL A 196 7.01 -16.60 -3.65
N ASP A 197 7.07 -15.29 -3.54
CA ASP A 197 6.21 -14.49 -2.67
C ASP A 197 5.62 -13.35 -3.51
N GLU A 198 4.31 -13.17 -3.39
CA GLU A 198 3.50 -12.23 -4.17
C GLU A 198 3.85 -10.77 -3.86
N PHE A 199 4.32 -10.50 -2.63
CA PHE A 199 4.50 -9.13 -2.13
C PHE A 199 5.96 -8.68 -2.18
N LEU A 200 6.87 -9.52 -1.70
CA LEU A 200 8.30 -9.23 -1.63
C LEU A 200 9.09 -10.27 -2.43
N PRO A 201 9.99 -9.86 -3.34
CA PRO A 201 10.89 -10.77 -4.04
C PRO A 201 11.72 -11.62 -3.07
N ALA A 202 11.65 -12.94 -3.22
CA ALA A 202 12.31 -13.88 -2.33
C ALA A 202 13.84 -13.73 -2.32
N GLY A 203 14.44 -13.89 -1.14
CA GLY A 203 15.90 -13.85 -0.96
C GLY A 203 16.52 -12.45 -1.02
N ILE A 204 15.71 -11.39 -1.07
CA ILE A 204 16.17 -10.00 -1.07
C ILE A 204 15.82 -9.30 0.25
N TYR A 205 14.58 -9.47 0.71
CA TYR A 205 14.11 -8.91 1.97
C TYR A 205 14.42 -9.83 3.15
N SER A 206 14.46 -9.26 4.37
CA SER A 206 14.61 -10.07 5.57
C SER A 206 13.34 -10.88 5.83
N LYS A 207 13.49 -11.99 6.56
CA LYS A 207 12.34 -12.81 6.99
C LYS A 207 11.31 -11.98 7.74
N GLU A 208 11.76 -11.07 8.59
CA GLU A 208 10.91 -10.23 9.41
C GLU A 208 10.05 -9.27 8.57
N ALA A 209 10.57 -8.77 7.44
CA ALA A 209 9.83 -7.92 6.51
C ALA A 209 8.74 -8.72 5.78
N HIS A 210 9.04 -9.95 5.33
CA HIS A 210 8.03 -10.85 4.76
C HIS A 210 6.93 -11.20 5.76
N GLN A 211 7.30 -11.59 6.98
CA GLN A 211 6.33 -11.84 8.04
C GLN A 211 5.46 -10.63 8.34
N LEU A 212 6.06 -9.42 8.37
CA LEU A 212 5.35 -8.18 8.64
C LEU A 212 4.33 -7.86 7.56
N ILE A 213 4.71 -7.93 6.28
CA ILE A 213 3.79 -7.57 5.18
C ILE A 213 2.65 -8.57 5.03
N VAL A 214 2.93 -9.87 5.20
CA VAL A 214 1.90 -10.92 5.14
C VAL A 214 0.95 -10.79 6.33
N ALA A 215 1.45 -10.48 7.53
CA ALA A 215 0.60 -10.21 8.69
C ALA A 215 -0.21 -8.92 8.53
N ALA A 216 0.37 -7.85 7.98
CA ALA A 216 -0.33 -6.60 7.72
C ALA A 216 -1.50 -6.80 6.74
N PHE A 217 -1.28 -7.55 5.66
CA PHE A 217 -2.36 -7.89 4.73
C PHE A 217 -3.37 -8.87 5.31
N GLY A 218 -2.93 -9.88 6.07
CA GLY A 218 -3.81 -10.84 6.75
C GLY A 218 -4.68 -10.22 7.84
N SER A 219 -4.28 -9.06 8.39
CA SER A 219 -5.06 -8.31 9.38
C SER A 219 -5.97 -7.25 8.76
N TRP A 220 -6.04 -7.16 7.43
CA TRP A 220 -6.93 -6.22 6.75
C TRP A 220 -8.40 -6.67 6.87
N VAL A 221 -9.08 -6.16 7.89
CA VAL A 221 -10.50 -6.44 8.19
C VAL A 221 -11.46 -5.33 7.74
N PHE A 222 -10.94 -4.31 7.05
CA PHE A 222 -11.69 -3.14 6.58
C PHE A 222 -12.26 -3.36 5.17
N GLY A 223 -13.43 -2.79 4.90
CA GLY A 223 -14.09 -2.84 3.60
C GLY A 223 -15.58 -2.50 3.69
N GLY A 224 -16.35 -3.01 2.73
CA GLY A 224 -17.79 -2.82 2.65
C GLY A 224 -18.60 -3.65 3.66
N MET A 225 -19.85 -3.94 3.30
CA MET A 225 -20.82 -4.64 4.17
C MET A 225 -20.31 -6.01 4.64
N GLY A 226 -20.52 -6.29 5.92
CA GLY A 226 -20.03 -7.47 6.63
C GLY A 226 -18.59 -7.34 7.16
N SER A 227 -17.99 -6.15 7.09
CA SER A 227 -16.61 -5.95 7.57
C SER A 227 -16.56 -5.63 9.06
N TRP A 228 -15.33 -5.54 9.59
CA TRP A 228 -15.12 -5.13 10.97
C TRP A 228 -15.72 -3.75 11.27
N ASN A 229 -15.85 -2.88 10.25
CA ASN A 229 -16.42 -1.53 10.36
C ASN A 229 -17.92 -1.51 10.69
N ASP A 230 -18.62 -2.62 10.49
CA ASP A 230 -20.07 -2.69 10.70
C ASP A 230 -20.45 -3.05 12.14
N LEU A 231 -19.46 -3.31 13.00
CA LEU A 231 -19.71 -3.69 14.39
C LEU A 231 -20.07 -2.47 15.23
N VAL A 232 -21.08 -2.66 16.07
CA VAL A 232 -21.50 -1.68 17.08
C VAL A 232 -21.40 -2.32 18.45
N PHE A 233 -20.69 -1.65 19.35
CA PHE A 233 -20.52 -2.02 20.75
C PHE A 233 -21.32 -1.06 21.64
N SER A 234 -21.36 -1.33 22.94
CA SER A 234 -22.09 -0.49 23.91
C SER A 234 -21.14 0.11 24.95
N GLY A 235 -21.40 1.36 25.33
CA GLY A 235 -20.64 2.11 26.35
C GLY A 235 -19.15 2.21 26.01
N ASP A 236 -18.29 2.10 27.03
CA ASP A 236 -16.83 2.20 26.92
C ASP A 236 -16.20 1.24 25.89
N SER A 237 -16.90 0.15 25.55
CA SER A 237 -16.41 -0.79 24.52
C SER A 237 -16.51 -0.22 23.11
N GLN A 238 -17.42 0.75 22.87
CA GLN A 238 -17.50 1.45 21.59
C GLN A 238 -16.31 2.38 21.38
N ASP A 239 -15.94 3.16 22.40
CA ASP A 239 -14.79 4.08 22.30
C ASP A 239 -13.48 3.30 22.11
N LEU A 240 -13.33 2.20 22.84
CA LEU A 240 -12.19 1.30 22.68
C LEU A 240 -12.16 0.65 21.29
N TYR A 241 -13.32 0.20 20.78
CA TYR A 241 -13.44 -0.34 19.44
C TYR A 241 -13.01 0.68 18.38
N THR A 242 -13.53 1.91 18.44
CA THR A 242 -13.21 2.97 17.47
C THR A 242 -11.70 3.27 17.50
N SER A 243 -11.15 3.48 18.70
CA SER A 243 -9.72 3.79 18.87
C SER A 243 -8.81 2.66 18.38
N LEU A 244 -9.13 1.40 18.67
CA LEU A 244 -8.34 0.26 18.22
C LEU A 244 -8.47 0.02 16.71
N SER A 245 -9.62 0.31 16.11
CA SER A 245 -9.83 0.16 14.66
C SER A 245 -9.02 1.19 13.88
N ASP A 246 -9.05 2.45 14.32
CA ASP A 246 -8.18 3.52 13.78
C ASP A 246 -6.70 3.18 13.93
N ASN A 247 -6.31 2.71 15.12
CA ASN A 247 -4.92 2.34 15.40
C ASN A 247 -4.47 1.15 14.53
N LEU A 248 -5.33 0.15 14.35
CA LEU A 248 -5.02 -1.00 13.48
C LEU A 248 -4.78 -0.53 12.05
N TYR A 249 -5.65 0.33 11.51
CA TYR A 249 -5.50 0.83 10.14
C TYR A 249 -4.17 1.57 9.94
N SER A 250 -3.86 2.53 10.81
CA SER A 250 -2.59 3.27 10.76
C SER A 250 -1.39 2.33 10.90
N THR A 251 -1.47 1.37 11.83
CA THR A 251 -0.39 0.41 12.07
C THR A 251 -0.16 -0.53 10.88
N ILE A 252 -1.23 -0.99 10.22
CA ILE A 252 -1.13 -1.77 8.98
C ILE A 252 -0.45 -0.95 7.87
N CYS A 253 -0.86 0.31 7.67
CA CYS A 253 -0.28 1.15 6.63
C CYS A 253 1.22 1.40 6.88
N LYS A 254 1.60 1.69 8.13
CA LYS A 254 3.01 1.84 8.55
C LYS A 254 3.80 0.54 8.38
N ALA A 255 3.21 -0.60 8.71
CA ALA A 255 3.83 -1.92 8.54
C ALA A 255 4.13 -2.23 7.07
N ILE A 256 3.21 -1.88 6.16
CA ILE A 256 3.41 -2.03 4.72
C ILE A 256 4.57 -1.15 4.26
N VAL A 257 4.56 0.14 4.63
CA VAL A 257 5.64 1.08 4.28
C VAL A 257 7.00 0.58 4.79
N SER A 258 7.09 0.17 6.06
CA SER A 258 8.36 -0.25 6.65
C SER A 258 8.89 -1.54 6.04
N ALA A 259 8.03 -2.52 5.75
CA ALA A 259 8.43 -3.75 5.08
C ALA A 259 8.89 -3.52 3.63
N VAL A 260 8.18 -2.69 2.86
CA VAL A 260 8.52 -2.41 1.46
C VAL A 260 9.78 -1.55 1.34
N ASN A 261 9.90 -0.52 2.18
CA ASN A 261 11.02 0.42 2.13
C ASN A 261 12.28 -0.13 2.80
N SER A 262 12.23 -1.28 3.48
CA SER A 262 13.41 -1.98 4.00
C SER A 262 14.24 -2.70 2.93
N TYR A 263 13.97 -2.44 1.64
CA TYR A 263 14.81 -2.91 0.55
C TYR A 263 16.29 -2.52 0.80
N PRO A 264 17.24 -3.46 0.70
CA PRO A 264 18.64 -3.24 1.04
C PRO A 264 19.38 -2.25 0.13
#